data_AF-A0A975Q5P5-F1
#
_entry.id   AF-A0A975Q5P5-F1
#
_cell.length_a   1.000
_cell.length_b   1.000
_cell.length_c   1.000
_cell.angle_alpha   90.00
_cell.angle_beta   90.00
_cell.angle_gamma   90.00
#
_symmetry.space_group_name_H-M   'P 1'
#
loop_
_entity.id
_entity.type
_entity.pdbx_description
1 polymer ?
#
loop_
_entity_poly.entity_id
_entity_poly.type
_entity_poly.pdbx_seq_one_letter_code
_entity_poly.pdbx_strand_id
1 'polypeptide(L)'
;MRLVDIKRSINIAFENFHPKFSSNNTGTYYIDDIQKVKVAIRELDHIGFLHIKDSDDDLLAQINASITNRFILNGIQNEAYKTLFDRLSYSIVMLHQWINNYVTTEETEKTINIKLPQTNELREFSITIDLLERALSEISIINGGGEIKIEQLDHGSLWIIISVCSMQIVKAISKATNAALDIAKKKVELDLMKETLKRSKIETQAIESYVKLQETIINQLLQEYSEQLEDQKEEDSNGLAKAERRNRYKKALDELTTLISAGAEFHPSLTAAQEIIDEFPKFDRQVEFKTPIADLPRNKEDDHASLISPKEDDTQTK
;
A
#
# COMPACT_ATOMS: atom_id res chain seq x y z
N MET A 1 -2.32 -10.59 3.13
CA MET A 1 -3.64 -10.10 2.68
C MET A 1 -4.24 -9.31 3.83
N ARG A 2 -4.77 -8.12 3.57
CA ARG A 2 -5.29 -7.22 4.61
C ARG A 2 -6.67 -7.67 5.07
N LEU A 3 -7.10 -7.30 6.28
CA LEU A 3 -8.46 -7.62 6.72
C LEU A 3 -9.53 -6.95 5.85
N VAL A 4 -9.24 -5.77 5.31
CA VAL A 4 -10.14 -5.08 4.38
C VAL A 4 -10.24 -5.81 3.04
N ASP A 5 -9.13 -6.41 2.56
CA ASP A 5 -9.16 -7.26 1.36
C ASP A 5 -10.05 -8.49 1.60
N ILE A 6 -9.93 -9.12 2.79
CA ILE A 6 -10.76 -10.25 3.21
C ILE A 6 -12.24 -9.85 3.29
N LYS A 7 -12.55 -8.70 3.91
CA LYS A 7 -13.92 -8.13 3.98
C LYS A 7 -14.51 -7.98 2.57
N ARG A 8 -13.75 -7.40 1.63
CA ARG A 8 -14.19 -7.21 0.24
C ARG A 8 -14.55 -8.53 -0.42
N SER A 9 -13.67 -9.53 -0.38
CA SER A 9 -13.92 -10.83 -1.00
C SER A 9 -15.11 -11.56 -0.35
N ILE A 10 -15.27 -11.48 0.97
CA ILE A 10 -16.45 -12.03 1.67
C ILE A 10 -17.74 -11.33 1.22
N ASN A 11 -17.74 -10.00 1.06
CA ASN A 11 -18.91 -9.25 0.60
C ASN A 11 -19.28 -9.61 -0.84
N ILE A 12 -18.31 -9.71 -1.75
CA ILE A 12 -18.53 -10.18 -3.13
C ILE A 12 -19.09 -11.61 -3.11
N ALA A 13 -18.54 -12.50 -2.28
CA ALA A 13 -19.04 -13.86 -2.16
C ALA A 13 -20.49 -13.90 -1.64
N PHE A 14 -20.83 -13.09 -0.63
CA PHE A 14 -22.17 -12.98 -0.08
C PHE A 14 -23.19 -12.51 -1.12
N GLU A 15 -22.86 -11.50 -1.93
CA GLU A 15 -23.74 -10.97 -2.99
C GLU A 15 -23.96 -11.94 -4.16
N ASN A 16 -23.02 -12.86 -4.38
CA ASN A 16 -23.01 -13.72 -5.57
C ASN A 16 -23.35 -15.20 -5.28
N PHE A 17 -23.30 -15.64 -4.02
CA PHE A 17 -23.59 -17.02 -3.64
C PHE A 17 -25.09 -17.24 -3.36
N HIS A 18 -25.88 -17.30 -4.43
CA HIS A 18 -27.33 -17.54 -4.36
C HIS A 18 -27.78 -18.66 -5.32
N PRO A 19 -27.33 -19.91 -5.09
CA PRO A 19 -27.67 -21.02 -5.97
C PRO A 19 -29.18 -21.31 -5.96
N LYS A 20 -29.76 -21.52 -7.13
CA LYS A 20 -31.20 -21.83 -7.28
C LYS A 20 -31.41 -23.25 -7.72
N PHE A 21 -31.98 -24.06 -6.83
CA PHE A 21 -32.30 -25.45 -7.11
C PHE A 21 -33.73 -25.57 -7.67
N SER A 22 -33.86 -26.28 -8.78
CA SER A 22 -35.17 -26.63 -9.36
C SER A 22 -35.19 -28.08 -9.85
N SER A 23 -36.37 -28.60 -10.13
CA SER A 23 -36.57 -29.95 -10.67
C SER A 23 -37.67 -29.95 -11.72
N ASN A 24 -37.58 -30.86 -12.68
CA ASN A 24 -38.70 -31.16 -13.57
C ASN A 24 -39.48 -32.39 -13.07
N ASN A 25 -40.64 -32.63 -13.68
CA ASN A 25 -41.50 -33.77 -13.36
C ASN A 25 -40.92 -35.13 -13.81
N THR A 26 -39.75 -35.16 -14.46
CA THR A 26 -39.11 -36.38 -14.98
C THR A 26 -37.89 -36.82 -14.15
N GLY A 27 -37.70 -36.25 -12.96
CA GLY A 27 -36.62 -36.64 -12.04
C GLY A 27 -35.24 -36.07 -12.39
N THR A 28 -35.20 -35.04 -13.24
CA THR A 28 -33.98 -34.25 -13.51
C THR A 28 -33.97 -33.02 -12.62
N TYR A 29 -32.80 -32.71 -12.04
CA TYR A 29 -32.59 -31.57 -11.17
C TYR A 29 -31.68 -30.54 -11.85
N TYR A 30 -31.82 -29.28 -11.45
CA TYR A 30 -31.05 -28.18 -11.99
C TYR A 30 -30.53 -27.27 -10.89
N ILE A 31 -29.35 -26.72 -11.11
CA ILE A 31 -28.83 -25.57 -10.36
C ILE A 31 -28.62 -24.42 -11.34
N ASP A 32 -29.30 -23.30 -11.12
CA ASP A 32 -29.12 -22.06 -11.85
C ASP A 32 -28.17 -21.08 -11.13
N ASP A 33 -27.77 -20.02 -11.83
CA ASP A 33 -26.86 -18.96 -11.37
C ASP A 33 -25.43 -19.43 -11.07
N ILE A 34 -24.99 -20.50 -11.75
CA ILE A 34 -23.65 -21.08 -11.59
C ILE A 34 -22.53 -20.07 -11.86
N GLN A 35 -22.70 -19.12 -12.79
CA GLN A 35 -21.66 -18.13 -13.05
C GLN A 35 -21.49 -17.13 -11.90
N LYS A 36 -22.55 -16.81 -11.14
CA LYS A 36 -22.43 -15.98 -9.93
C LYS A 36 -21.80 -16.79 -8.79
N VAL A 37 -22.23 -18.03 -8.61
CA VAL A 37 -21.64 -18.95 -7.63
C VAL A 37 -20.14 -19.14 -7.89
N LYS A 38 -19.72 -19.19 -9.16
CA LYS A 38 -18.31 -19.22 -9.56
C LYS A 38 -17.53 -17.99 -9.10
N VAL A 39 -18.08 -16.78 -9.22
CA VAL A 39 -17.45 -15.56 -8.69
C VAL A 39 -17.25 -15.70 -7.18
N ALA A 40 -18.29 -16.10 -6.45
CA ALA A 40 -18.19 -16.28 -5.01
C ALA A 40 -17.15 -17.33 -4.60
N ILE A 41 -17.11 -18.49 -5.26
CA ILE A 41 -16.13 -19.54 -4.96
C ILE A 41 -14.69 -19.06 -5.21
N ARG A 42 -14.46 -18.29 -6.28
CA ARG A 42 -13.13 -17.73 -6.57
C ARG A 42 -12.66 -16.72 -5.53
N GLU A 43 -13.57 -15.88 -5.05
CA GLU A 43 -13.25 -14.93 -3.97
C GLU A 43 -12.93 -15.66 -2.66
N LEU A 44 -13.69 -16.71 -2.32
CA LEU A 44 -13.43 -17.52 -1.13
C LEU A 44 -12.13 -18.34 -1.23
N ASP A 45 -11.76 -18.79 -2.42
CA ASP A 45 -10.48 -19.44 -2.71
C ASP A 45 -9.30 -18.45 -2.63
N HIS A 46 -9.48 -17.25 -3.19
CA HIS A 46 -8.50 -16.17 -3.16
C HIS A 46 -8.09 -15.80 -1.73
N ILE A 47 -9.05 -15.77 -0.79
CA ILE A 47 -8.78 -15.50 0.62
C ILE A 47 -8.34 -16.72 1.43
N GLY A 48 -8.24 -17.89 0.80
CA GLY A 48 -7.87 -19.15 1.45
C GLY A 48 -8.93 -19.72 2.39
N PHE A 49 -10.19 -19.26 2.30
CA PHE A 49 -11.30 -19.83 3.07
C PHE A 49 -11.76 -21.16 2.47
N LEU A 50 -11.73 -21.27 1.15
CA LEU A 50 -11.89 -22.52 0.41
C LEU A 50 -10.60 -22.85 -0.32
N HIS A 51 -10.49 -24.12 -0.72
CA HIS A 51 -9.43 -24.58 -1.61
C HIS A 51 -10.07 -25.37 -2.73
N ILE A 52 -10.07 -24.80 -3.93
CA ILE A 52 -10.50 -25.50 -5.14
C ILE A 52 -9.45 -26.57 -5.44
N LYS A 53 -9.87 -27.83 -5.46
CA LYS A 53 -8.96 -28.95 -5.76
C LYS A 53 -8.81 -29.12 -7.27
N ASP A 54 -7.65 -29.60 -7.69
CA ASP A 54 -7.41 -30.06 -9.06
C ASP A 54 -7.96 -31.47 -9.26
N SER A 55 -9.28 -31.62 -9.19
CA SER A 55 -9.97 -32.90 -9.38
C SER A 55 -11.30 -32.69 -10.07
N ASP A 56 -11.51 -33.33 -11.22
CA ASP A 56 -12.75 -33.21 -12.00
C ASP A 56 -13.98 -33.73 -11.24
N ASP A 57 -13.79 -34.60 -10.25
CA ASP A 57 -14.86 -35.10 -9.36
C ASP A 57 -15.28 -34.09 -8.26
N ASP A 58 -14.56 -32.99 -8.10
CA ASP A 58 -14.87 -31.96 -7.10
C ASP A 58 -15.85 -30.92 -7.66
N LEU A 59 -16.95 -30.68 -6.95
CA LEU A 59 -17.97 -29.72 -7.37
C LEU A 59 -17.41 -28.30 -7.53
N LEU A 60 -16.51 -27.86 -6.65
CA LEU A 60 -15.95 -26.51 -6.72
C LEU A 60 -15.07 -26.37 -7.96
N ALA A 61 -14.32 -27.41 -8.31
CA ALA A 61 -13.55 -27.47 -9.56
C ALA A 61 -14.46 -27.41 -10.79
N GLN A 62 -15.56 -28.18 -10.81
CA GLN A 62 -16.55 -28.14 -11.89
C GLN A 62 -17.18 -26.75 -12.06
N ILE A 63 -17.53 -26.08 -10.95
CA ILE A 63 -18.08 -24.71 -10.99
C ILE A 63 -17.03 -23.71 -11.50
N ASN A 64 -15.78 -23.84 -11.05
CA ASN A 64 -14.69 -22.97 -11.50
C ASN A 64 -14.39 -23.12 -13.00
N ALA A 65 -14.50 -24.34 -13.53
CA ALA A 65 -14.33 -24.63 -14.96
C ALA A 65 -15.59 -24.28 -15.80
N SER A 66 -16.76 -24.16 -15.16
CA SER A 66 -18.03 -23.97 -15.86
C SER A 66 -18.06 -22.72 -16.74
N ILE A 67 -18.54 -22.90 -17.97
CA ILE A 67 -18.93 -21.84 -18.90
C ILE A 67 -20.44 -21.64 -18.99
N THR A 68 -21.24 -22.55 -18.41
CA THR A 68 -22.70 -22.48 -18.43
C THR A 68 -23.24 -21.85 -17.16
N ASN A 69 -24.42 -21.22 -17.25
CA ASN A 69 -25.10 -20.69 -16.06
C ASN A 69 -26.02 -21.71 -15.36
N ARG A 70 -26.05 -22.96 -15.84
CA ARG A 70 -26.89 -24.03 -15.32
C ARG A 70 -26.15 -25.36 -15.30
N PHE A 71 -26.31 -26.10 -14.20
CA PHE A 71 -25.94 -27.50 -14.08
C PHE A 71 -27.18 -28.40 -14.12
N ILE A 72 -27.00 -29.60 -14.65
CA ILE A 72 -28.03 -30.66 -14.74
C ILE A 72 -27.55 -31.81 -13.88
N LEU A 73 -28.40 -32.28 -12.95
CA LEU A 73 -28.02 -33.23 -11.91
C LEU A 73 -29.00 -34.41 -11.85
N ASN A 74 -28.47 -35.55 -11.40
CA ASN A 74 -29.29 -36.65 -10.90
C ASN A 74 -29.70 -36.43 -9.43
N GLY A 75 -30.55 -37.30 -8.89
CA GLY A 75 -31.06 -37.18 -7.51
C GLY A 75 -29.96 -37.20 -6.43
N ILE A 76 -28.99 -38.11 -6.57
CA ILE A 76 -27.87 -38.26 -5.60
C ILE A 76 -27.00 -37.00 -5.60
N GLN A 77 -26.64 -36.49 -6.79
CA GLN A 77 -25.87 -35.25 -6.93
C GLN A 77 -26.61 -34.05 -6.35
N ASN A 78 -27.92 -33.93 -6.63
CA ASN A 78 -28.73 -32.83 -6.12
C ASN A 78 -28.75 -32.79 -4.59
N GLU A 79 -28.91 -33.92 -3.90
CA GLU A 79 -28.89 -33.96 -2.43
C GLU A 79 -27.51 -33.60 -1.85
N ALA A 80 -26.44 -34.16 -2.43
CA ALA A 80 -25.07 -33.86 -2.01
C ALA A 80 -24.75 -32.37 -2.20
N TYR A 81 -25.13 -31.80 -3.35
CA TYR A 81 -24.82 -30.42 -3.71
C TYR A 81 -25.63 -29.42 -2.88
N LYS A 82 -26.92 -29.71 -2.61
CA LYS A 82 -27.72 -28.94 -1.66
C LYS A 82 -27.05 -28.87 -0.29
N THR A 83 -26.65 -30.02 0.24
CA THR A 83 -26.00 -30.10 1.56
C THR A 83 -24.72 -29.26 1.61
N LEU A 84 -23.89 -29.30 0.56
CA LEU A 84 -22.67 -28.50 0.49
C LEU A 84 -23.00 -27.00 0.39
N PHE A 85 -23.92 -26.63 -0.50
CA PHE A 85 -24.28 -25.24 -0.75
C PHE A 85 -24.98 -24.60 0.44
N ASP A 86 -25.78 -25.33 1.20
CA ASP A 86 -26.38 -24.85 2.45
C ASP A 86 -25.27 -24.54 3.47
N ARG A 87 -24.30 -25.45 3.66
CA ARG A 87 -23.15 -25.22 4.55
C ARG A 87 -22.31 -24.01 4.14
N LEU A 88 -22.05 -23.87 2.83
CA LEU A 88 -21.34 -22.70 2.29
C LEU A 88 -22.15 -21.43 2.52
N SER A 89 -23.44 -21.44 2.25
CA SER A 89 -24.33 -20.28 2.45
C SER A 89 -24.31 -19.83 3.92
N TYR A 90 -24.47 -20.76 4.87
CA TYR A 90 -24.39 -20.43 6.30
C TYR A 90 -23.02 -19.86 6.69
N SER A 91 -21.94 -20.44 6.17
CA SER A 91 -20.58 -19.98 6.46
C SER A 91 -20.34 -18.57 5.92
N ILE A 92 -20.76 -18.30 4.67
CA ILE A 92 -20.64 -16.99 4.03
C ILE A 92 -21.47 -15.94 4.79
N VAL A 93 -22.70 -16.26 5.19
CA VAL A 93 -23.55 -15.35 5.98
C VAL A 93 -22.89 -15.01 7.31
N MET A 94 -22.38 -16.02 8.04
CA MET A 94 -21.68 -15.81 9.32
C MET A 94 -20.42 -14.96 9.16
N LEU A 95 -19.60 -15.27 8.15
CA LEU A 95 -18.40 -14.50 7.83
C LEU A 95 -18.74 -13.07 7.47
N HIS A 96 -19.75 -12.85 6.63
CA HIS A 96 -20.21 -11.53 6.22
C HIS A 96 -20.68 -10.70 7.43
N GLN A 97 -21.48 -11.29 8.32
CA GLN A 97 -21.93 -10.61 9.53
C GLN A 97 -20.76 -10.28 10.46
N TRP A 98 -19.87 -11.25 10.69
CA TRP A 98 -18.71 -11.06 11.55
C TRP A 98 -17.77 -9.98 11.01
N ILE A 99 -17.37 -10.05 9.74
CA ILE A 99 -16.35 -9.16 9.19
C ILE A 99 -16.85 -7.72 9.04
N ASN A 100 -18.12 -7.51 8.67
CA ASN A 100 -18.69 -6.17 8.55
C ASN A 100 -18.93 -5.51 9.92
N ASN A 101 -19.14 -6.31 10.98
CA ASN A 101 -19.22 -5.80 12.35
C ASN A 101 -17.84 -5.56 12.98
N TYR A 102 -16.82 -6.32 12.56
CA TYR A 102 -15.46 -6.22 13.10
C TYR A 102 -14.64 -5.13 12.40
N VAL A 103 -14.70 -5.09 11.06
CA VAL A 103 -14.02 -4.09 10.22
C VAL A 103 -15.05 -3.07 9.77
N THR A 104 -15.29 -2.06 10.60
CA THR A 104 -16.34 -1.05 10.37
C THR A 104 -15.92 0.05 9.41
N THR A 105 -14.63 0.26 9.22
CA THR A 105 -14.10 1.29 8.33
C THR A 105 -14.38 0.90 6.88
N GLU A 106 -14.84 1.88 6.09
CA GLU A 106 -15.01 1.75 4.65
C GLU A 106 -14.01 2.66 3.94
N GLU A 107 -13.29 2.11 2.97
CA GLU A 107 -12.39 2.92 2.14
C GLU A 107 -13.22 3.72 1.13
N THR A 108 -12.91 5.01 1.02
CA THR A 108 -13.52 5.90 0.04
C THR A 108 -12.53 6.19 -1.08
N GLU A 109 -12.94 6.90 -2.13
CA GLU A 109 -12.00 7.35 -3.17
C GLU A 109 -10.90 8.29 -2.61
N LYS A 110 -11.12 8.88 -1.44
CA LYS A 110 -10.19 9.77 -0.74
C LYS A 110 -9.23 9.03 0.20
N THR A 111 -9.27 7.71 0.20
CA THR A 111 -8.49 6.85 1.07
C THR A 111 -7.21 6.40 0.38
N ILE A 112 -6.10 6.37 1.11
CA ILE A 112 -4.80 5.88 0.64
C ILE A 112 -4.32 4.80 1.59
N ASN A 113 -3.84 3.71 1.00
CA ASN A 113 -3.38 2.53 1.72
C ASN A 113 -1.86 2.49 1.71
N ILE A 114 -1.24 2.47 2.88
CA ILE A 114 0.21 2.61 3.02
C ILE A 114 0.74 1.39 3.76
N LYS A 115 1.53 0.58 3.07
CA LYS A 115 2.32 -0.47 3.68
C LYS A 115 3.59 0.16 4.22
N LEU A 116 3.83 0.02 5.52
CA LEU A 116 5.03 0.53 6.16
C LEU A 116 6.23 -0.40 5.89
N PRO A 117 7.45 0.16 5.90
CA PRO A 117 8.69 -0.60 6.00
C PRO A 117 8.64 -1.61 7.16
N GLN A 118 9.35 -2.72 7.01
CA GLN A 118 9.60 -3.62 8.14
C GLN A 118 10.46 -2.90 9.17
N THR A 119 10.00 -2.85 10.42
CA THR A 119 10.71 -2.21 11.53
C THR A 119 10.75 -3.17 12.71
N ASN A 120 11.91 -3.27 13.36
CA ASN A 120 12.10 -4.16 14.51
C ASN A 120 12.24 -3.38 15.82
N GLU A 121 12.43 -2.06 15.73
CA GLU A 121 12.60 -1.17 16.88
C GLU A 121 11.56 -0.04 16.88
N LEU A 122 11.08 0.32 18.08
CA LEU A 122 10.13 1.43 18.27
C LEU A 122 10.68 2.76 17.73
N ARG A 123 12.00 2.95 17.80
CA ARG A 123 12.66 4.15 17.28
C ARG A 123 12.56 4.25 15.76
N GLU A 124 12.81 3.15 15.06
CA GLU A 124 12.67 3.10 13.59
C GLU A 124 11.22 3.34 13.18
N PHE A 125 10.27 2.75 13.91
CA PHE A 125 8.84 2.99 13.70
C PHE A 125 8.50 4.48 13.87
N SER A 126 8.95 5.12 14.95
CA SER A 126 8.72 6.55 15.17
C SER A 126 9.28 7.42 14.05
N ILE A 127 10.49 7.13 13.56
CA ILE A 127 11.10 7.86 12.45
C ILE A 127 10.30 7.66 11.17
N THR A 128 9.82 6.43 10.92
CA THR A 128 8.99 6.11 9.76
C THR A 128 7.71 6.94 9.76
N ILE A 129 7.02 7.02 10.90
CA ILE A 129 5.78 7.78 11.04
C ILE A 129 6.04 9.29 10.88
N ASP A 130 7.13 9.82 11.45
CA ASP A 130 7.50 11.24 11.29
C ASP A 130 7.81 11.61 9.83
N LEU A 131 8.57 10.78 9.12
CA LEU A 131 8.83 10.96 7.69
C LEU A 131 7.53 10.92 6.88
N LEU A 132 6.63 10.00 7.23
CA LEU A 132 5.35 9.86 6.55
C LEU A 132 4.47 11.09 6.77
N GLU A 133 4.37 11.55 8.02
CA GLU A 133 3.59 12.73 8.39
C GLU A 133 4.09 13.97 7.66
N ARG A 134 5.41 14.24 7.70
CA ARG A 134 6.02 15.40 7.04
C ARG A 134 5.78 15.38 5.54
N ALA A 135 6.08 14.26 4.87
CA ALA A 135 5.99 14.16 3.43
C ALA A 135 4.55 14.37 2.93
N LEU A 136 3.60 13.68 3.55
CA LEU A 136 2.21 13.74 3.13
C LEU A 136 1.56 15.07 3.50
N SER A 137 1.90 15.65 4.65
CA SER A 137 1.36 16.96 5.06
C SER A 137 1.81 18.08 4.13
N GLU A 138 3.07 18.11 3.71
CA GLU A 138 3.55 19.09 2.73
C GLU A 138 2.80 18.96 1.40
N ILE A 139 2.62 17.73 0.89
CA ILE A 139 1.85 17.49 -0.33
C ILE A 139 0.38 17.93 -0.15
N SER A 140 -0.23 17.63 0.99
CA SER A 140 -1.60 18.05 1.30
C SER A 140 -1.73 19.57 1.27
N ILE A 141 -0.86 20.30 1.99
CA ILE A 141 -0.88 21.76 2.11
C ILE A 141 -0.72 22.44 0.73
N ILE A 142 0.24 21.98 -0.08
CA ILE A 142 0.49 22.53 -1.43
C ILE A 142 -0.75 22.37 -2.33
N ASN A 143 -1.55 21.33 -2.10
CA ASN A 143 -2.74 21.03 -2.89
C ASN A 143 -4.03 21.54 -2.26
N GLY A 144 -3.95 22.56 -1.39
CA GLY A 144 -5.12 23.19 -0.76
C GLY A 144 -5.79 22.32 0.31
N GLY A 145 -5.07 21.31 0.80
CA GLY A 145 -5.50 20.42 1.86
C GLY A 145 -5.11 20.86 3.26
N GLY A 146 -5.45 20.01 4.22
CA GLY A 146 -5.12 20.18 5.63
C GLY A 146 -4.60 18.89 6.24
N GLU A 147 -4.94 18.69 7.51
CA GLU A 147 -4.52 17.53 8.29
C GLU A 147 -4.95 16.20 7.66
N ILE A 148 -4.03 15.23 7.67
CA ILE A 148 -4.24 13.87 7.21
C ILE A 148 -4.70 13.02 8.39
N LYS A 149 -5.76 12.25 8.21
CA LYS A 149 -6.32 11.44 9.30
C LYS A 149 -5.99 9.97 9.10
N ILE A 150 -5.58 9.32 10.18
CA ILE A 150 -5.50 7.86 10.22
C ILE A 150 -6.92 7.34 10.44
N GLU A 151 -7.45 6.63 9.46
CA GLU A 151 -8.75 5.96 9.55
C GLU A 151 -8.62 4.63 10.26
N GLN A 152 -7.55 3.89 9.96
CA GLN A 152 -7.34 2.55 10.50
C GLN A 152 -5.87 2.13 10.45
N LEU A 153 -5.48 1.35 11.46
CA LEU A 153 -4.31 0.46 11.39
C LEU A 153 -4.82 -0.96 11.15
N ASP A 154 -4.36 -1.61 10.09
CA ASP A 154 -4.83 -2.95 9.77
C ASP A 154 -4.28 -3.98 10.77
N HIS A 155 -5.16 -4.75 11.40
CA HIS A 155 -4.76 -5.61 12.52
C HIS A 155 -3.91 -6.79 12.02
N GLY A 156 -2.74 -6.98 12.64
CA GLY A 156 -1.83 -8.06 12.27
C GLY A 156 -1.04 -7.80 10.99
N SER A 157 -1.07 -6.58 10.46
CA SER A 157 -0.26 -6.17 9.32
C SER A 157 0.37 -4.79 9.57
N LEU A 158 1.43 -4.46 8.84
CA LEU A 158 2.08 -3.14 8.90
C LEU A 158 1.45 -2.19 7.85
N TRP A 159 0.13 -2.03 7.88
CA TRP A 159 -0.59 -1.14 6.98
C TRP A 159 -1.33 -0.05 7.73
N ILE A 160 -1.22 1.17 7.22
CA ILE A 160 -1.98 2.33 7.65
C ILE A 160 -2.93 2.73 6.53
N ILE A 161 -4.19 2.94 6.89
CA ILE A 161 -5.21 3.50 6.02
C ILE A 161 -5.42 4.95 6.45
N ILE A 162 -5.15 5.88 5.52
CA ILE A 162 -5.34 7.31 5.76
C ILE A 162 -6.45 7.87 4.89
N SER A 163 -7.09 8.94 5.34
CA SER A 163 -7.99 9.76 4.54
C SER A 163 -7.44 11.17 4.34
N VAL A 164 -7.67 11.70 3.15
CA VAL A 164 -7.36 13.09 2.80
C VAL A 164 -8.63 13.85 2.43
N CYS A 165 -8.58 15.18 2.42
CA CYS A 165 -9.81 15.98 2.27
C CYS A 165 -10.37 15.98 0.83
N SER A 166 -9.54 15.73 -0.19
CA SER A 166 -9.95 15.78 -1.60
C SER A 166 -9.26 14.74 -2.50
N MET A 167 -9.92 14.42 -3.61
CA MET A 167 -9.36 13.57 -4.67
C MET A 167 -8.11 14.17 -5.32
N GLN A 168 -8.02 15.49 -5.37
CA GLN A 168 -6.84 16.18 -5.92
C GLN A 168 -5.58 15.83 -5.11
N ILE A 169 -5.70 15.73 -3.79
CA ILE A 169 -4.58 15.36 -2.91
C ILE A 169 -4.20 13.90 -3.11
N VAL A 170 -5.18 13.00 -3.30
CA VAL A 170 -4.90 11.60 -3.66
C VAL A 170 -4.06 11.53 -4.94
N LYS A 171 -4.45 12.28 -5.98
CA LYS A 171 -3.70 12.37 -7.24
C LYS A 171 -2.31 13.02 -7.09
N ALA A 172 -2.17 13.99 -6.20
CA ALA A 172 -0.87 14.61 -5.94
C ALA A 172 0.07 13.61 -5.23
N ILE A 173 -0.44 12.88 -4.23
CA ILE A 173 0.31 11.84 -3.52
C ILE A 173 0.67 10.69 -4.47
N SER A 174 -0.24 10.24 -5.34
CA SER A 174 0.04 9.16 -6.30
C SER A 174 1.19 9.53 -7.25
N LYS A 175 1.17 10.74 -7.82
CA LYS A 175 2.24 11.26 -8.69
C LYS A 175 3.56 11.45 -7.94
N ALA A 176 3.52 12.02 -6.73
CA ALA A 176 4.71 12.20 -5.91
C ALA A 176 5.34 10.85 -5.54
N THR A 177 4.52 9.86 -5.21
CA THR A 177 5.01 8.51 -4.90
C THR A 177 5.59 7.82 -6.12
N ASN A 178 5.00 8.00 -7.31
CA ASN A 178 5.55 7.49 -8.57
C ASN A 178 6.94 8.08 -8.86
N ALA A 179 7.07 9.40 -8.75
CA ALA A 179 8.36 10.07 -8.88
C ALA A 179 9.37 9.56 -7.84
N ALA A 180 8.96 9.46 -6.57
CA ALA A 180 9.79 8.94 -5.50
C ALA A 180 10.21 7.47 -5.73
N LEU A 181 9.35 6.64 -6.33
CA LEU A 181 9.69 5.27 -6.70
C LEU A 181 10.78 5.22 -7.78
N ASP A 182 10.70 6.07 -8.80
CA ASP A 182 11.73 6.14 -9.84
C ASP A 182 13.08 6.57 -9.28
N ILE A 183 13.08 7.53 -8.35
CA ILE A 183 14.28 7.97 -7.65
C ILE A 183 14.80 6.87 -6.71
N ALA A 184 13.92 6.18 -5.99
CA ALA A 184 14.29 5.08 -5.08
C ALA A 184 14.96 3.93 -5.83
N LYS A 185 14.45 3.55 -7.02
CA LYS A 185 15.10 2.56 -7.89
C LYS A 185 16.54 2.98 -8.22
N LYS A 186 16.76 4.25 -8.55
CA LYS A 186 18.11 4.77 -8.85
C LYS A 186 19.02 4.75 -7.63
N LYS A 187 18.49 5.07 -6.44
CA LYS A 187 19.24 5.03 -5.18
C LYS A 187 19.66 3.60 -4.82
N VAL A 188 18.77 2.63 -4.97
CA VAL A 188 19.07 1.20 -4.76
C VAL A 188 20.12 0.70 -5.77
N GLU A 189 20.00 1.07 -7.05
CA GLU A 189 20.99 0.73 -8.08
C GLU A 189 22.39 1.29 -7.73
N LEU A 190 22.44 2.54 -7.27
CA LEU A 190 23.66 3.18 -6.80
C LEU A 190 24.28 2.43 -5.62
N ASP A 191 23.50 2.05 -4.61
CA ASP A 191 24.02 1.36 -3.43
C ASP A 191 24.56 -0.04 -3.78
N LEU A 192 23.85 -0.78 -4.65
CA LEU A 192 24.34 -2.06 -5.17
C LEU A 192 25.66 -1.90 -5.96
N MET A 193 25.74 -0.84 -6.77
CA MET A 193 26.96 -0.54 -7.53
C MET A 193 28.11 -0.14 -6.59
N LYS A 194 27.87 0.67 -5.56
CA LYS A 194 28.88 1.01 -4.54
C LYS A 194 29.46 -0.25 -3.90
N GLU A 195 28.63 -1.21 -3.51
CA GLU A 195 29.11 -2.48 -2.96
C GLU A 195 29.93 -3.28 -3.96
N THR A 196 29.48 -3.34 -5.22
CA THR A 196 30.18 -4.04 -6.30
C THR A 196 31.56 -3.43 -6.57
N LEU A 197 31.65 -2.10 -6.63
CA LEU A 197 32.91 -1.39 -6.85
C LEU A 197 33.87 -1.56 -5.67
N LYS A 198 33.37 -1.50 -4.42
CA LYS A 198 34.17 -1.79 -3.21
C LYS A 198 34.75 -3.21 -3.25
N ARG A 199 33.97 -4.21 -3.66
CA ARG A 199 34.42 -5.61 -3.81
C ARG A 199 35.46 -5.76 -4.93
N SER A 200 35.37 -4.95 -5.97
CA SER A 200 36.23 -5.00 -7.15
C SER A 200 37.61 -4.35 -6.97
N LYS A 201 37.93 -3.83 -5.76
CA LYS A 201 39.20 -3.14 -5.44
C LYS A 201 39.54 -1.99 -6.39
N ILE A 202 38.53 -1.35 -6.96
CA ILE A 202 38.70 -0.16 -7.78
C ILE A 202 39.20 0.99 -6.88
N GLU A 203 40.04 1.87 -7.45
CA GLU A 203 40.59 3.01 -6.73
C GLU A 203 39.49 3.84 -6.06
N THR A 204 39.70 4.17 -4.78
CA THR A 204 38.75 4.92 -3.95
C THR A 204 38.28 6.22 -4.62
N GLN A 205 39.18 6.91 -5.32
CA GLN A 205 38.87 8.17 -6.01
C GLN A 205 37.89 8.00 -7.18
N ALA A 206 37.92 6.86 -7.89
CA ALA A 206 36.97 6.55 -8.95
C ALA A 206 35.59 6.22 -8.37
N ILE A 207 35.55 5.52 -7.24
CA ILE A 207 34.30 5.24 -6.50
C ILE A 207 33.68 6.55 -6.02
N GLU A 208 34.44 7.44 -5.39
CA GLU A 208 33.95 8.74 -4.91
C GLU A 208 33.43 9.62 -6.05
N SER A 209 34.15 9.67 -7.18
CA SER A 209 33.71 10.42 -8.36
C SER A 209 32.40 9.89 -8.93
N TYR A 210 32.25 8.57 -9.00
CA TYR A 210 31.02 7.92 -9.47
C TYR A 210 29.84 8.18 -8.54
N VAL A 211 30.05 8.06 -7.22
CA VAL A 211 29.01 8.35 -6.21
C VAL A 211 28.55 9.79 -6.32
N LYS A 212 29.47 10.76 -6.39
CA LYS A 212 29.12 12.18 -6.56
C LYS A 212 28.32 12.45 -7.84
N LEU A 213 28.70 11.84 -8.95
CA LEU A 213 27.96 11.97 -10.22
C LEU A 213 26.51 11.49 -10.06
N GLN A 214 26.32 10.32 -9.47
CA GLN A 214 24.99 9.74 -9.32
C GLN A 214 24.14 10.48 -8.27
N GLU A 215 24.74 10.97 -7.18
CA GLU A 215 24.07 11.87 -6.23
C GLU A 215 23.62 13.17 -6.91
N THR A 216 24.42 13.68 -7.85
CA THR A 216 24.03 14.85 -8.66
C THR A 216 22.83 14.52 -9.56
N ILE A 217 22.82 13.34 -10.19
CA ILE A 217 21.69 12.87 -11.00
C ILE A 217 20.42 12.72 -10.16
N ILE A 218 20.52 12.12 -8.96
CA ILE A 218 19.38 11.98 -8.03
C ILE A 218 18.84 13.35 -7.64
N ASN A 219 19.72 14.31 -7.29
CA ASN A 219 19.31 15.67 -6.94
C ASN A 219 18.67 16.42 -8.13
N GLN A 220 19.15 16.15 -9.35
CA GLN A 220 18.55 16.70 -10.56
C GLN A 220 17.17 16.10 -10.82
N LEU A 221 16.99 14.79 -10.65
CA LEU A 221 15.68 14.14 -10.77
C LEU A 221 14.69 14.68 -9.72
N LEU A 222 15.11 14.82 -8.46
CA LEU A 222 14.29 15.47 -7.42
C LEU A 222 13.83 16.87 -7.84
N GLN A 223 14.73 17.65 -8.44
CA GLN A 223 14.43 18.97 -8.94
C GLN A 223 13.43 18.91 -10.10
N GLU A 224 13.68 18.09 -11.12
CA GLU A 224 12.82 17.94 -12.30
C GLU A 224 11.41 17.47 -11.93
N TYR A 225 11.28 16.46 -11.07
CA TYR A 225 9.97 15.99 -10.61
C TYR A 225 9.25 17.03 -9.75
N SER A 226 9.96 17.77 -8.89
CA SER A 226 9.33 18.87 -8.13
C SER A 226 8.77 19.96 -9.03
N GLU A 227 9.40 20.20 -10.19
CA GLU A 227 8.94 21.16 -11.19
C GLU A 227 7.73 20.67 -11.99
N GLN A 228 7.61 19.35 -12.18
CA GLN A 228 6.47 18.74 -12.87
C GLN A 228 5.23 18.63 -11.99
N LEU A 229 5.40 18.44 -10.68
CA LEU A 229 4.30 18.32 -9.71
C LEU A 229 3.68 19.67 -9.35
N GLU A 230 4.38 20.76 -9.64
CA GLU A 230 4.00 22.11 -9.27
C GLU A 230 3.14 22.79 -10.35
N ASP A 231 2.05 23.47 -9.93
CA ASP A 231 1.21 24.27 -10.84
C ASP A 231 2.02 25.46 -11.37
N GLN A 232 1.91 25.80 -12.65
CA GLN A 232 2.75 26.82 -13.29
C GLN A 232 2.50 28.26 -12.81
N LYS A 233 1.47 28.48 -11.98
CA LYS A 233 1.12 29.80 -11.42
C LYS A 233 2.22 30.35 -10.51
N GLU A 234 2.43 31.66 -10.51
CA GLU A 234 3.44 32.28 -9.63
C GLU A 234 3.06 32.20 -8.13
N GLU A 235 1.77 32.32 -7.82
CA GLU A 235 1.21 32.17 -6.48
C GLU A 235 -0.03 31.27 -6.54
N ASP A 236 -0.23 30.47 -5.49
CA ASP A 236 -1.42 29.63 -5.36
C ASP A 236 -2.53 30.36 -4.58
N SER A 237 -3.68 29.70 -4.42
CA SER A 237 -4.80 30.25 -3.66
C SER A 237 -4.51 30.47 -2.17
N ASN A 238 -3.39 29.94 -1.66
CA ASN A 238 -2.96 30.04 -0.27
C ASN A 238 -1.84 31.08 -0.08
N GLY A 239 -1.43 31.78 -1.16
CA GLY A 239 -0.37 32.78 -1.13
C GLY A 239 1.04 32.20 -1.04
N LEU A 240 1.22 30.89 -1.27
CA LEU A 240 2.55 30.28 -1.35
C LEU A 240 3.18 30.65 -2.69
N ALA A 241 4.43 31.10 -2.67
CA ALA A 241 5.17 31.37 -3.89
C ALA A 241 5.58 30.06 -4.59
N LYS A 242 5.66 30.07 -5.93
CA LYS A 242 6.12 28.96 -6.78
C LYS A 242 7.42 28.30 -6.29
N ALA A 243 8.42 29.12 -5.95
CA ALA A 243 9.70 28.62 -5.45
C ALA A 243 9.57 27.90 -4.09
N GLU A 244 8.69 28.38 -3.21
CA GLU A 244 8.43 27.74 -1.92
C GLU A 244 7.72 26.39 -2.09
N ARG A 245 6.68 26.34 -2.93
CA ARG A 245 5.97 25.08 -3.24
C ARG A 245 6.91 24.04 -3.84
N ARG A 246 7.79 24.45 -4.75
CA ARG A 246 8.81 23.56 -5.34
C ARG A 246 9.75 22.98 -4.28
N ASN A 247 10.23 23.80 -3.35
CA ASN A 247 11.11 23.34 -2.27
C ASN A 247 10.39 22.37 -1.33
N ARG A 248 9.13 22.63 -1.00
CA ARG A 248 8.30 21.72 -0.20
C ARG A 248 8.07 20.38 -0.90
N TYR A 249 7.74 20.39 -2.19
CA TYR A 249 7.65 19.16 -2.99
C TYR A 249 8.97 18.39 -3.03
N LYS A 250 10.10 19.08 -3.24
CA LYS A 250 11.41 18.46 -3.26
C LYS A 250 11.72 17.75 -1.94
N LYS A 251 11.42 18.40 -0.80
CA LYS A 251 11.58 17.80 0.53
C LYS A 251 10.67 16.59 0.72
N ALA A 252 9.39 16.72 0.38
CA ALA A 252 8.43 15.61 0.46
C ALA A 252 8.85 14.43 -0.43
N LEU A 253 9.36 14.67 -1.64
CA LEU A 253 9.87 13.65 -2.53
C LEU A 253 11.09 12.93 -1.96
N ASP A 254 12.01 13.63 -1.31
CA ASP A 254 13.18 13.01 -0.67
C ASP A 254 12.77 12.11 0.52
N GLU A 255 11.80 12.57 1.32
CA GLU A 255 11.23 11.80 2.43
C GLU A 255 10.46 10.56 1.92
N LEU A 256 9.63 10.70 0.87
CA LEU A 256 8.96 9.56 0.22
C LEU A 256 9.97 8.59 -0.41
N THR A 257 11.00 9.11 -1.07
CA THR A 257 12.06 8.28 -1.69
C THR A 257 12.74 7.44 -0.62
N THR A 258 13.01 8.03 0.54
CA THR A 258 13.58 7.36 1.69
C THR A 258 12.66 6.26 2.22
N LEU A 259 11.37 6.55 2.41
CA LEU A 259 10.39 5.57 2.86
C LEU A 259 10.28 4.39 1.88
N ILE A 260 10.19 4.67 0.58
CA ILE A 260 10.09 3.65 -0.48
C ILE A 260 11.36 2.81 -0.56
N SER A 261 12.54 3.44 -0.44
CA SER A 261 13.83 2.71 -0.42
C SER A 261 13.95 1.74 0.77
N ALA A 262 13.27 2.06 1.88
CA ALA A 262 13.14 1.19 3.04
C ALA A 262 12.03 0.13 2.92
N GLY A 263 11.24 0.16 1.83
CA GLY A 263 10.20 -0.83 1.55
C GLY A 263 8.77 -0.37 1.85
N ALA A 264 8.54 0.95 2.00
CA ALA A 264 7.18 1.48 2.03
C ALA A 264 6.50 1.33 0.66
N GLU A 265 5.21 1.01 0.66
CA GLU A 265 4.41 0.94 -0.57
C GLU A 265 3.12 1.74 -0.39
N PHE A 266 2.71 2.47 -1.42
CA PHE A 266 1.48 3.27 -1.41
C PHE A 266 0.53 2.72 -2.46
N HIS A 267 -0.70 2.49 -2.05
CA HIS A 267 -1.72 1.83 -2.85
C HIS A 267 -3.00 2.67 -2.83
N PRO A 268 -3.76 2.66 -3.94
CA PRO A 268 -5.06 3.32 -3.96
C PRO A 268 -6.03 2.62 -3.01
N SER A 269 -7.15 3.30 -2.72
CA SER A 269 -8.32 2.67 -2.12
C SER A 269 -8.81 1.47 -2.94
N LEU A 270 -9.34 0.45 -2.26
CA LEU A 270 -10.00 -0.70 -2.88
C LEU A 270 -11.22 -0.31 -3.72
N THR A 271 -11.82 0.84 -3.43
CA THR A 271 -12.98 1.39 -4.14
C THR A 271 -12.59 2.44 -5.18
N ALA A 272 -11.30 2.70 -5.38
CA ALA A 272 -10.82 3.70 -6.32
C ALA A 272 -11.20 3.35 -7.77
N ALA A 273 -11.57 4.36 -8.55
CA ALA A 273 -11.77 4.23 -9.99
C ALA A 273 -10.46 3.86 -10.70
N GLN A 274 -10.57 3.20 -11.87
CA GLN A 274 -9.41 2.72 -12.63
C GLN A 274 -8.41 3.85 -12.97
N GLU A 275 -8.92 5.04 -13.27
CA GLU A 275 -8.09 6.23 -13.54
C GLU A 275 -7.15 6.56 -12.37
N ILE A 276 -7.61 6.39 -11.13
CA ILE A 276 -6.80 6.61 -9.93
C ILE A 276 -5.83 5.46 -9.74
N ILE A 277 -6.28 4.22 -9.95
CA ILE A 277 -5.44 3.02 -9.81
C ILE A 277 -4.23 3.11 -10.75
N ASP A 278 -4.42 3.57 -11.98
CA ASP A 278 -3.36 3.71 -12.97
C ASP A 278 -2.36 4.84 -12.64
N GLU A 279 -2.76 5.82 -11.81
CA GLU A 279 -1.87 6.87 -11.32
C GLU A 279 -0.98 6.43 -10.15
N PHE A 280 -1.23 5.27 -9.52
CA PHE A 280 -0.41 4.77 -8.41
C PHE A 280 0.78 3.92 -8.90
N PRO A 281 1.89 3.93 -8.14
CA PRO A 281 3.05 3.10 -8.46
C PRO A 281 2.74 1.60 -8.44
N LYS A 282 3.28 0.89 -9.43
CA LYS A 282 3.28 -0.56 -9.47
C LYS A 282 4.58 -1.06 -8.86
N PHE A 283 4.50 -1.51 -7.61
CA PHE A 283 5.64 -2.10 -6.92
C PHE A 283 5.87 -3.53 -7.46
N ASP A 284 6.84 -3.67 -8.36
CA ASP A 284 7.28 -4.97 -8.83
C ASP A 284 8.18 -5.62 -7.77
N ARG A 285 7.98 -6.92 -7.50
CA ARG A 285 8.70 -7.64 -6.44
C ARG A 285 10.19 -7.85 -6.75
N GLN A 286 10.65 -7.44 -7.93
CA GLN A 286 11.99 -7.73 -8.44
C GLN A 286 13.08 -6.77 -7.91
N VAL A 287 12.71 -5.62 -7.35
CA VAL A 287 13.66 -4.69 -6.73
C VAL A 287 13.61 -4.88 -5.22
N GLU A 288 14.65 -5.46 -4.64
CA GLU A 288 14.76 -5.56 -3.17
C GLU A 288 15.07 -4.19 -2.57
N PHE A 289 14.03 -3.49 -2.12
CA PHE A 289 14.15 -2.29 -1.30
C PHE A 289 14.51 -2.71 0.14
N LYS A 290 15.75 -2.48 0.56
CA LYS A 290 16.27 -2.90 1.88
C LYS A 290 17.25 -1.88 2.47
N THR A 291 17.11 -0.58 2.17
CA THR A 291 17.96 0.41 2.85
C THR A 291 17.46 0.56 4.30
N PRO A 292 18.27 0.25 5.33
CA PRO A 292 17.85 0.46 6.71
C PRO A 292 17.59 1.95 6.95
N ILE A 293 16.46 2.28 7.60
CA ILE A 293 16.10 3.67 7.93
C ILE A 293 17.17 4.30 8.85
N ALA A 294 17.91 3.48 9.59
CA ALA A 294 19.01 3.91 10.46
C ALA A 294 20.19 4.61 9.73
N ASP A 295 20.32 4.46 8.40
CA ASP A 295 21.44 5.02 7.61
C ASP A 295 21.16 6.42 7.04
N LEU A 296 20.07 7.08 7.45
CA LEU A 296 19.72 8.41 6.95
C LEU A 296 20.62 9.52 7.55
N PRO A 297 21.06 10.49 6.74
CA PRO A 297 21.87 11.60 7.23
C PRO A 297 21.07 12.43 8.23
N ARG A 298 21.57 12.46 9.47
CA ARG A 298 21.05 13.31 10.54
C ARG A 298 21.18 14.77 10.12
N ASN A 299 20.12 15.56 10.30
CA ASN A 299 20.19 17.01 10.16
C ASN A 299 21.30 17.56 11.07
N LYS A 300 22.16 18.39 10.50
CA LYS A 300 23.18 19.19 11.18
C LYS A 300 22.49 20.34 11.94
N GLU A 301 21.76 20.05 13.00
CA GLU A 301 21.31 21.08 13.95
C GLU A 301 21.25 20.46 15.35
N ASP A 302 22.41 20.35 16.00
CA ASP A 302 22.51 20.18 17.46
C ASP A 302 23.93 20.53 17.99
N ASP A 303 24.63 21.47 17.34
CA ASP A 303 25.95 21.96 17.79
C ASP A 303 25.86 23.23 18.66
N HIS A 304 24.71 23.48 19.29
CA HIS A 304 24.52 24.62 20.21
C HIS A 304 24.06 24.23 21.61
N ALA A 305 24.49 23.06 22.11
CA ALA A 305 24.28 22.69 23.51
C ALA A 305 25.55 22.12 24.17
N SER A 306 26.68 22.80 24.01
CA SER A 306 27.87 22.54 24.83
C SER A 306 28.61 23.84 25.17
N LEU A 307 27.89 24.78 25.81
CA LEU A 307 28.48 25.90 26.54
C LEU A 307 27.72 26.13 27.85
N ILE A 308 27.81 25.15 28.76
CA ILE A 308 27.66 25.43 30.19
C ILE A 308 28.73 24.63 30.92
N SER A 309 29.91 25.23 31.07
CA SER A 309 30.90 24.80 32.06
C SER A 309 30.36 25.14 33.46
N PRO A 310 30.29 24.21 34.42
CA PRO A 310 30.14 24.58 35.81
C PRO A 310 31.48 25.13 36.30
N LYS A 311 31.45 26.36 36.83
CA LYS A 311 32.58 26.96 37.56
C LYS A 311 32.95 26.06 38.73
N GLU A 312 34.24 25.79 38.85
CA GLU A 312 34.87 25.42 40.12
C GLU A 312 34.59 26.54 41.14
N ASP A 313 34.12 26.16 42.32
CA ASP A 313 34.24 27.00 43.51
C ASP A 313 34.75 26.11 44.64
N ASP A 314 36.07 26.12 44.78
CA ASP A 314 36.77 25.73 45.99
C ASP A 314 36.46 26.77 47.08
N THR A 315 35.92 26.36 48.22
CA THR A 315 36.41 26.79 49.54
C THR A 315 35.75 26.02 50.70
N GLN A 316 36.59 25.29 51.45
CA GLN A 316 36.75 25.28 52.92
C GLN A 316 35.55 25.84 53.76
N THR A 317 35.06 25.27 54.86
CA THR A 317 35.75 24.71 56.03
C THR A 317 34.69 24.23 57.04
N LYS A 318 34.80 22.99 57.55
CA LYS A 318 34.84 22.56 58.97
C LYS A 318 34.44 21.10 59.11
#